data_AF-A0A925DDV2-F1
#
_entry.id   AF-A0A925DDV2-F1
#
_cell.length_a   1.000
_cell.length_b   1.000
_cell.length_c   1.000
_cell.angle_alpha   90.00
_cell.angle_beta   90.00
_cell.angle_gamma   90.00
#
_symmetry.space_group_name_H-M   'P 1'
#
loop_
_entity.id
_entity.type
_entity.pdbx_description
1 polymer ?
#
loop_
_entity_poly.entity_id
_entity_poly.type
_entity_poly.pdbx_seq_one_letter_code
_entity_poly.pdbx_strand_id
1 'polypeptide(L)' 'MSAPLATRIDIEQAEAGMVLARDLKDAAGSVLLLAGASLSAGNLASLRRRGVSACFVLIEAADEP' A
#
# COMPACT_ATOMS: atom_id res chain seq x y z
N MET A 1 19.22 11.93 -5.66
CA MET A 1 17.84 11.39 -5.67
C MET A 1 17.51 10.98 -4.25
N SER A 2 16.66 11.72 -3.54
CA SER A 2 16.10 11.21 -2.29
C SER A 2 15.23 10.01 -2.61
N ALA A 3 15.44 8.89 -1.92
CA ALA A 3 14.56 7.73 -2.06
C ALA A 3 13.18 8.09 -1.51
N PRO A 4 12.09 7.68 -2.17
CA PRO A 4 10.75 7.93 -1.64
C PRO A 4 10.59 7.23 -0.29
N LEU A 5 10.02 7.94 0.68
CA LEU A 5 9.77 7.39 2.01
C LEU A 5 8.61 6.39 1.93
N ALA A 6 8.62 5.39 2.79
CA ALA A 6 7.55 4.42 2.89
C ALA A 6 7.04 4.35 4.33
N THR A 7 5.72 4.35 4.50
CA THR A 7 5.09 4.15 5.81
C THR A 7 4.18 2.93 5.79
N ARG A 8 4.09 2.26 6.94
CA ARG A 8 3.14 1.18 7.16
C ARG A 8 1.84 1.79 7.68
N ILE A 9 0.73 1.48 7.01
CA ILE A 9 -0.61 1.85 7.46
C ILE A 9 -1.49 0.61 7.58
N ASP A 10 -2.51 0.69 8.43
CA ASP A 10 -3.56 -0.31 8.46
C ASP A 10 -4.38 -0.27 7.17
N ILE A 11 -4.87 -1.41 6.72
CA ILE A 11 -5.67 -1.48 5.48
C ILE A 11 -6.95 -0.63 5.58
N GLU A 12 -7.44 -0.41 6.79
CA GLU A 12 -8.61 0.42 7.06
C GLU A 12 -8.31 1.92 6.85
N GLN A 13 -7.05 2.33 6.99
CA GLN A 13 -6.59 3.70 6.71
C GLN A 13 -6.14 3.89 5.25
N ALA A 14 -6.03 2.79 4.49
CA ALA A 14 -5.59 2.86 3.10
C ALA A 14 -6.70 3.39 2.19
N GLU A 15 -6.35 4.40 1.39
CA GLU A 15 -7.28 5.08 0.49
C GLU A 15 -6.95 4.86 -0.98
N ALA A 16 -7.97 5.03 -1.82
CA ALA A 16 -7.77 4.94 -3.26
C ALA A 16 -6.89 6.10 -3.73
N GLY A 17 -5.90 5.79 -4.58
CA GLY A 17 -4.90 6.75 -5.05
C GLY A 17 -3.53 6.61 -4.38
N MET A 18 -3.46 6.02 -3.18
CA MET A 18 -2.16 5.71 -2.55
C MET A 18 -1.38 4.68 -3.39
N VAL A 19 -0.05 4.77 -3.39
CA VAL A 19 0.83 3.88 -4.16
C VAL A 19 1.55 2.93 -3.22
N LEU A 20 1.60 1.63 -3.53
CA LEU A 20 2.34 0.66 -2.74
C LEU A 20 3.85 0.89 -2.84
N ALA A 21 4.53 0.93 -1.70
CA ALA A 21 5.98 1.06 -1.63
C ALA A 21 6.72 -0.24 -1.88
N ARG A 22 6.06 -1.38 -1.66
CA ARG A 22 6.62 -2.73 -1.87
C ARG A 22 5.50 -3.72 -2.18
N ASP A 23 5.89 -4.89 -2.66
CA ASP A 23 4.93 -5.98 -2.93
C ASP A 23 4.10 -6.30 -1.71
N LEU A 24 2.79 -6.31 -1.89
CA LEU A 24 1.83 -6.74 -0.90
C LEU A 24 1.61 -8.24 -1.07
N LYS A 25 1.87 -9.00 -0.02
CA LYS A 25 1.76 -10.46 -0.01
C LYS A 25 0.66 -10.91 0.94
N ASP A 26 0.05 -12.05 0.66
CA ASP A 26 -0.84 -12.71 1.60
C ASP A 26 -0.07 -13.50 2.68
N ALA A 27 -0.79 -14.13 3.60
CA ALA A 27 -0.22 -14.94 4.68
C ALA A 27 0.56 -16.17 4.16
N ALA A 28 0.27 -16.63 2.94
CA ALA A 28 0.98 -17.73 2.29
C ALA A 28 2.23 -17.24 1.51
N GLY A 29 2.46 -15.92 1.45
CA GLY A 29 3.58 -15.32 0.73
C GLY A 29 3.31 -15.04 -0.75
N SER A 30 2.10 -15.27 -1.24
CA SER A 30 1.72 -14.98 -2.62
C SER A 30 1.56 -13.47 -2.82
N VAL A 31 2.11 -12.95 -3.91
CA VAL A 31 1.97 -11.53 -4.25
C VAL A 31 0.54 -11.22 -4.66
N LEU A 32 -0.12 -10.35 -3.90
CA LEU A 32 -1.46 -9.84 -4.19
C LEU A 32 -1.39 -8.61 -5.10
N LEU A 33 -0.44 -7.71 -4.83
CA LEU A 33 -0.18 -6.50 -5.61
C LEU A 33 1.32 -6.20 -5.61
N LEU A 34 1.82 -5.70 -6.73
CA LEU A 34 3.23 -5.32 -6.90
C LEU A 34 3.50 -3.94 -6.30
N ALA A 35 4.77 -3.71 -5.94
CA ALA A 35 5.28 -2.38 -5.65
C ALA A 35 4.99 -1.41 -6.82
N GLY A 36 4.64 -0.16 -6.51
CA GLY A 36 4.26 0.86 -7.49
C GLY A 36 2.81 0.77 -7.96
N ALA A 37 2.04 -0.24 -7.54
CA ALA A 37 0.61 -0.30 -7.86
C ALA A 37 -0.17 0.75 -7.06
N SER A 38 -1.01 1.53 -7.75
CA SER A 38 -2.00 2.39 -7.11
C SER A 38 -3.13 1.55 -6.52
N LEU A 39 -3.50 1.86 -5.27
CA LEU A 39 -4.65 1.28 -4.60
C LEU A 39 -5.92 1.84 -5.26
N SER A 40 -6.75 0.95 -5.78
CA SER A 40 -8.11 1.27 -6.22
C SER A 40 -9.11 0.85 -5.16
N ALA A 41 -10.33 1.39 -5.21
CA ALA A 41 -11.40 0.96 -4.31
C ALA A 41 -11.68 -0.55 -4.41
N GLY A 42 -11.58 -1.14 -5.61
CA GLY A 42 -11.72 -2.58 -5.84
C GLY A 42 -10.59 -3.40 -5.22
N ASN A 43 -9.36 -2.92 -5.29
CA ASN A 43 -8.21 -3.55 -4.65
C ASN A 43 -8.38 -3.53 -3.13
N LEU A 44 -8.71 -2.37 -2.55
CA LEU A 44 -8.93 -2.22 -1.10
C LEU A 44 -10.04 -3.17 -0.59
N ALA A 45 -11.18 -3.22 -1.27
CA ALA A 45 -12.25 -4.15 -0.92
C ALA A 45 -11.81 -5.62 -0.97
N SER A 46 -11.01 -5.99 -1.98
CA SER A 46 -10.47 -7.34 -2.12
C SER A 46 -9.45 -7.68 -1.02
N LEU A 47 -8.59 -6.73 -0.65
CA LEU A 47 -7.58 -6.90 0.39
C LEU A 47 -8.21 -7.08 1.78
N ARG A 48 -9.23 -6.26 2.10
CA ARG A 48 -10.02 -6.39 3.33
C ARG A 48 -10.68 -7.76 3.45
N ARG A 49 -11.29 -8.25 2.37
CA ARG A 49 -11.91 -9.60 2.33
C ARG A 49 -10.91 -10.74 2.54
N ARG A 50 -9.66 -10.54 2.12
CA ARG A 50 -8.56 -11.50 2.32
C ARG A 50 -7.93 -11.41 3.72
N GLY A 51 -8.39 -10.49 4.57
CA GLY A 51 -7.87 -10.31 5.92
C GLY A 51 -6.49 -9.65 5.97
N VAL A 52 -6.10 -8.91 4.92
CA VAL A 52 -4.84 -8.14 4.95
C VAL A 52 -4.96 -7.05 6.00
N SER A 53 -4.12 -7.05 7.03
CA SER A 53 -4.24 -6.07 8.13
C SER A 53 -3.56 -4.74 7.82
N ALA A 54 -2.45 -4.75 7.06
CA ALA A 54 -1.64 -3.57 6.81
C ALA A 54 -0.91 -3.64 5.46
N CYS A 55 -0.56 -2.48 4.91
CA CYS A 55 0.26 -2.35 3.71
C CYS A 55 1.31 -1.25 3.90
N PHE A 56 2.28 -1.20 2.97
CA PHE A 56 3.30 -0.16 2.93
C PHE A 56 3.02 0.73 1.73
N VAL A 57 2.80 2.01 1.97
CA VAL A 57 2.53 3.00 0.93
C VAL A 57 3.68 3.99 0.83
N LEU A 58 3.88 4.51 -0.38
CA LEU A 58 4.81 5.61 -0.61
C LEU A 58 4.24 6.86 0.06
N ILE A 59 5.10 7.51 0.84
CA ILE A 59 4.89 8.86 1.32
C ILE A 59 5.69 9.74 0.37
N GLU A 60 5.04 10.70 -0.27
CA GLU A 60 5.77 11.86 -0.73
C GLU A 60 6.36 12.48 0.54
N ALA A 61 7.70 12.60 0.60
CA ALA A 61 8.30 13.45 1.62
C ALA A 61 7.64 14.80 1.40
N ALA A 62 6.75 15.18 2.33
CA ALA A 62 6.08 16.46 2.26
C ALA A 62 7.20 17.49 2.09
N ASP A 63 7.26 18.10 0.92
CA ASP A 63 8.15 19.23 0.67
C ASP A 63 7.55 20.33 1.53
N GLU A 64 8.06 20.45 2.75
CA GLU A 64 7.64 21.46 3.71
C GLU A 64 8.06 22.83 3.12
N PRO A 65 7.14 23.79 2.99
CA PRO A 65 7.41 25.07 2.30
C PRO A 65 8.44 25.95 3.02
#